data_AF-A0A5B1QSU8-F1
#
_entry.id   AF-A0A5B1QSU8-F1
#
_cell.length_a   1.000
_cell.length_b   1.000
_cell.length_c   1.000
_cell.angle_alpha   90.00
_cell.angle_beta   90.00
_cell.angle_gamma   90.00
#
_symmetry.space_group_name_H-M   'P 1'
#
loop_
_entity.id
_entity.type
_entity.pdbx_description
1 polymer ?
#
loop_
_entity_poly.entity_id
_entity_poly.type
_entity_poly.pdbx_seq_one_letter_code
_entity_poly.pdbx_strand_id
1 'polypeptide(L)'
;MSESETFVNFMGGSPLNRLSWLRSSPPFLNNIVVSPATRWVVFRSGQPLVTRSNGVTKMAALTTPDVRPYLGPEPFFGQGEKEGEAAAEGVPSLEAARFRGAPVVFLGLDESNVTSSSALPSSEFSKGDPEAAARKVQGTPYFSLDVSHLDQKDADSLLEKSKTDGGRAFYSEPRGAIRGMSMLDASLFALGRSMVDWNARNKFCAGCGSPVYSMWAGWKLSCSTLRPWADNTGKEPCTTAKGIHNFSHPRTDPVVIMLVVNESGDKILLGHNKNFPPTFYSALAGFIEPGESFEDAVKRELWEEAGIKVWGVKYHSGQPWPYPSTLMVGYYALSDPSKPIRTDLDNELEDARWFTREEIISVLEHPEGTNFTGREFVDAPNTEAAEKARRGAPPFRVPPPTAIAGVLIHNWAYGKNPESVSAPLNGRL
;
A
#
# COMPACT_ATOMS: atom_id res chain seq x y z
N MET A 1 -10.71 -26.99 -18.62
CA MET A 1 -9.57 -26.33 -17.93
C MET A 1 -10.14 -25.08 -17.32
N SER A 2 -10.42 -25.07 -16.01
CA SER A 2 -10.84 -23.83 -15.35
C SER A 2 -9.67 -22.86 -15.45
N GLU A 3 -9.89 -21.68 -16.02
CA GLU A 3 -8.95 -20.57 -15.85
C GLU A 3 -8.72 -20.43 -14.34
N SER A 4 -7.51 -20.74 -13.88
CA SER A 4 -7.15 -20.53 -12.49
C SER A 4 -7.16 -19.02 -12.28
N GLU A 5 -8.28 -18.48 -11.78
CA GLU A 5 -8.37 -17.06 -11.44
C GLU A 5 -7.19 -16.72 -10.53
N THR A 6 -6.43 -15.70 -10.93
CA THR A 6 -5.33 -15.19 -10.11
C THR A 6 -5.89 -14.68 -8.80
N PHE A 7 -5.38 -15.16 -7.66
CA PHE A 7 -5.84 -14.69 -6.35
C PHE A 7 -5.49 -13.20 -6.16
N VAL A 8 -6.50 -12.34 -6.02
CA VAL A 8 -6.32 -10.91 -5.79
C VAL A 8 -6.63 -10.56 -4.33
N ASN A 9 -5.60 -10.16 -3.58
CA ASN A 9 -5.79 -9.66 -2.21
C ASN A 9 -6.45 -8.27 -2.18
N PHE A 10 -7.12 -7.97 -1.07
CA PHE A 10 -7.55 -6.62 -0.71
C PHE A 10 -6.37 -5.64 -0.77
N MET A 11 -6.60 -4.39 -1.19
CA MET A 11 -5.57 -3.38 -1.56
C MET A 11 -4.73 -3.72 -2.81
N GLY A 12 -4.86 -4.93 -3.38
CA GLY A 12 -4.35 -5.30 -4.70
C GLY A 12 -5.39 -5.05 -5.81
N GLY A 13 -5.07 -5.48 -7.03
CA GLY A 13 -6.03 -5.52 -8.14
C GLY A 13 -6.53 -4.15 -8.64
N SER A 14 -5.70 -3.11 -8.50
CA SER A 14 -6.04 -1.77 -9.00
C SER A 14 -6.45 -1.82 -10.49
N PRO A 15 -7.60 -1.26 -10.89
CA PRO A 15 -8.00 -1.20 -12.29
C PRO A 15 -7.28 -0.08 -13.06
N LEU A 16 -6.44 0.70 -12.37
CA LEU A 16 -5.73 1.81 -13.00
C LEU A 16 -4.67 1.27 -13.96
N ASN A 17 -4.80 1.65 -15.22
CA ASN A 17 -3.66 1.65 -16.13
C ASN A 17 -2.67 2.72 -15.66
N ARG A 18 -1.46 2.30 -15.26
CA ARG A 18 -0.47 3.19 -14.64
C ARG A 18 0.15 4.21 -15.59
N LEU A 19 0.04 3.97 -16.91
CA LEU A 19 0.61 4.81 -18.00
C LEU A 19 2.04 5.29 -17.68
N SER A 20 2.90 4.38 -17.21
CA SER A 20 4.19 4.74 -16.63
C SER A 20 5.13 5.46 -17.60
N TRP A 21 5.01 5.17 -18.90
CA TRP A 21 5.79 5.80 -19.97
C TRP A 21 5.42 7.27 -20.24
N LEU A 22 4.30 7.76 -19.72
CA LEU A 22 3.88 9.17 -19.88
C LEU A 22 4.22 10.04 -18.67
N ARG A 23 4.74 9.45 -17.59
CA ARG A 23 5.05 10.18 -16.36
C ARG A 23 6.11 11.25 -16.55
N SER A 24 7.03 11.08 -17.50
CA SER A 24 8.07 12.08 -17.81
C SER A 24 7.59 13.20 -18.73
N SER A 25 6.34 13.20 -19.21
CA SER A 25 5.83 14.14 -20.21
C SER A 25 5.05 15.30 -19.57
N PRO A 26 5.62 16.52 -19.47
CA PRO A 26 4.87 17.70 -19.05
C PRO A 26 3.64 18.00 -19.93
N PRO A 27 3.68 17.88 -21.27
CA PRO A 27 2.50 18.14 -22.10
C PRO A 27 1.33 17.22 -21.76
N PHE A 28 1.58 15.91 -21.57
CA PHE A 28 0.55 14.97 -21.14
C PHE A 28 -0.01 15.36 -19.77
N LEU A 29 0.86 15.48 -18.77
CA LEU A 29 0.46 15.67 -17.38
C LEU A 29 -0.28 16.99 -17.16
N ASN A 30 0.19 18.10 -17.72
CA ASN A 30 -0.46 19.40 -17.57
C ASN A 30 -1.83 19.46 -18.28
N ASN A 31 -2.07 18.64 -19.30
CA ASN A 31 -3.38 18.53 -19.94
C ASN A 31 -4.34 17.64 -19.14
N ILE A 32 -3.89 16.45 -18.71
CA ILE A 32 -4.78 15.53 -18.00
C ILE A 32 -5.11 16.03 -16.59
N VAL A 33 -4.22 16.74 -15.91
CA VAL A 33 -4.46 17.23 -14.54
C VAL A 33 -5.62 18.22 -14.46
N VAL A 34 -5.91 18.96 -15.54
CA VAL A 34 -7.04 19.90 -15.63
C VAL A 34 -8.27 19.32 -16.35
N SER A 35 -8.22 18.07 -16.80
CA SER A 35 -9.37 17.41 -17.42
C SER A 35 -10.57 17.39 -16.46
N PRO A 36 -11.80 17.70 -16.93
CA PRO A 36 -13.01 17.57 -16.11
C PRO A 36 -13.25 16.15 -15.58
N ALA A 37 -12.70 15.13 -16.24
CA ALA A 37 -12.77 13.75 -15.80
C ALA A 37 -11.81 13.43 -14.65
N THR A 38 -10.82 14.28 -14.37
CA THR A 38 -9.80 14.00 -13.36
C THR A 38 -10.37 13.98 -11.96
N ARG A 39 -9.92 13.00 -11.17
CA ARG A 39 -10.29 12.81 -9.78
C ARG A 39 -9.07 12.81 -8.88
N TRP A 40 -9.22 13.45 -7.72
CA TRP A 40 -8.17 13.61 -6.72
C TRP A 40 -8.51 12.86 -5.46
N VAL A 41 -7.62 11.96 -5.05
CA VAL A 41 -7.64 11.36 -3.72
C VAL A 41 -6.71 12.15 -2.81
N VAL A 42 -7.26 12.71 -1.74
CA VAL A 42 -6.54 13.64 -0.86
C VAL A 42 -6.17 12.96 0.44
N PHE A 43 -4.96 13.25 0.91
CA PHE A 43 -4.45 12.79 2.19
C PHE A 43 -4.07 13.97 3.09
N ARG A 44 -4.18 13.78 4.40
CA ARG A 44 -3.63 14.70 5.41
C ARG A 44 -2.96 13.87 6.50
N SER A 45 -1.65 14.01 6.63
CA SER A 45 -0.79 13.25 7.55
C SER A 45 -1.01 11.74 7.42
N GLY A 46 -1.10 11.27 6.17
CA GLY A 46 -1.41 9.88 5.82
C GLY A 46 -2.89 9.50 5.91
N GLN A 47 -3.75 10.28 6.58
CA GLN A 47 -5.18 9.98 6.67
C GLN A 47 -5.87 10.24 5.32
N PRO A 48 -6.58 9.27 4.75
CA PRO A 48 -7.34 9.49 3.53
C PRO A 48 -8.57 10.33 3.81
N LEU A 49 -8.88 11.23 2.88
CA LEU A 49 -10.19 11.86 2.81
C LEU A 49 -11.20 10.85 2.27
N VAL A 50 -12.24 10.57 3.04
CA VAL A 50 -13.25 9.55 2.71
C VAL A 50 -14.66 10.08 2.91
N THR A 51 -15.61 9.43 2.25
CA THR A 51 -17.04 9.56 2.55
C THR A 51 -17.58 8.24 3.09
N ARG A 52 -18.59 8.29 3.95
CA ARG A 52 -19.22 7.10 4.51
C ARG A 52 -20.74 7.17 4.35
N SER A 53 -21.31 6.13 3.73
CA SER A 53 -22.75 5.96 3.56
C SER A 53 -23.12 4.49 3.73
N ASN A 54 -24.14 4.20 4.54
CA ASN A 54 -24.64 2.83 4.80
C ASN A 54 -23.53 1.82 5.15
N GLY A 55 -22.56 2.23 5.97
CA GLY A 55 -21.43 1.38 6.40
C GLY A 55 -20.30 1.24 5.36
N VAL A 56 -20.52 1.66 4.11
CA VAL A 56 -19.50 1.65 3.05
C VAL A 56 -18.67 2.92 3.14
N THR A 57 -17.35 2.76 3.15
CA THR A 57 -16.37 3.85 3.13
C THR A 57 -15.76 3.92 1.73
N LYS A 58 -15.78 5.11 1.11
CA LYS A 58 -15.19 5.35 -0.22
C LYS A 58 -14.13 6.41 -0.15
N MET A 59 -13.12 6.33 -1.01
CA MET A 59 -12.19 7.44 -1.20
C MET A 59 -12.96 8.64 -1.74
N ALA A 60 -12.81 9.81 -1.10
CA ALA A 60 -13.41 11.02 -1.64
C ALA A 60 -12.65 11.40 -2.93
N ALA A 61 -13.37 11.44 -4.04
CA ALA A 61 -12.84 11.73 -5.37
C ALA A 61 -13.16 13.18 -5.75
N LEU A 62 -12.26 14.11 -5.41
CA LEU A 62 -12.47 15.54 -5.67
C LEU A 62 -12.19 15.89 -7.13
N THR A 63 -12.76 16.99 -7.61
CA THR A 63 -12.48 17.52 -8.94
C THR A 63 -11.26 18.45 -8.91
N THR A 64 -10.66 18.71 -10.07
CA THR A 64 -9.55 19.67 -10.15
C THR A 64 -9.91 21.08 -9.64
N PRO A 65 -11.11 21.64 -9.93
CA PRO A 65 -11.56 22.89 -9.31
C PRO A 65 -11.52 22.88 -7.78
N ASP A 66 -11.85 21.76 -7.13
CA ASP A 66 -11.87 21.67 -5.65
C ASP A 66 -10.47 21.82 -5.05
N VAL A 67 -9.46 21.24 -5.71
CA VAL A 67 -8.07 21.24 -5.23
C VAL A 67 -7.20 22.34 -5.83
N ARG A 68 -7.66 23.03 -6.89
CA ARG A 68 -6.89 24.04 -7.65
C ARG A 68 -6.17 25.07 -6.76
N PRO A 69 -6.78 25.63 -5.69
CA PRO A 69 -6.11 26.60 -4.82
C PRO A 69 -4.83 26.07 -4.17
N TYR A 70 -4.71 24.75 -4.03
CA TYR A 70 -3.63 24.09 -3.29
C TYR A 70 -2.57 23.46 -4.22
N LEU A 71 -2.74 23.55 -5.55
CA LEU A 71 -1.80 22.99 -6.52
C LEU A 71 -0.61 23.91 -6.85
N GLY A 72 -0.70 25.19 -6.47
CA GLY A 72 0.30 26.19 -6.83
C GLY A 72 0.19 26.69 -8.27
N PRO A 73 1.20 27.44 -8.75
CA PRO A 73 1.18 28.08 -10.06
C PRO A 73 1.38 27.07 -11.20
N GLU A 74 0.87 27.43 -12.38
CA GLU A 74 1.16 26.72 -13.62
C GLU A 74 2.54 27.11 -14.18
N PRO A 75 3.20 26.23 -14.96
CA PRO A 75 2.80 24.85 -15.22
C PRO A 75 2.92 23.97 -13.96
N PHE A 76 2.05 22.96 -13.82
CA PHE A 76 2.08 22.07 -12.65
C PHE A 76 3.24 21.08 -12.69
N PHE A 77 3.64 20.68 -13.92
CA PHE A 77 4.72 19.76 -14.21
C PHE A 77 5.65 20.36 -15.26
N GLY A 78 6.96 20.10 -15.13
CA GLY A 78 7.96 20.68 -16.02
C GLY A 78 8.13 22.17 -15.74
N GLN A 79 8.30 22.53 -14.47
CA GLN A 79 8.51 23.91 -14.04
C GLN A 79 9.92 24.40 -14.37
N GLY A 80 10.04 25.67 -14.76
CA GLY A 80 11.29 26.36 -15.00
C GLY A 80 11.92 26.94 -13.74
N GLU A 81 12.98 27.74 -13.95
CA GLU A 81 13.70 28.40 -12.87
C GLU A 81 12.80 29.37 -12.12
N LYS A 82 11.99 30.16 -12.81
CA LYS A 82 11.05 31.12 -12.20
C LYS A 82 9.61 30.61 -12.25
N GLU A 83 8.76 31.29 -11.49
CA GLU A 83 7.32 31.01 -11.52
C GLU A 83 6.72 31.34 -12.89
N GLY A 84 5.81 30.50 -13.38
CA GLY A 84 5.20 30.65 -14.71
C GLY A 84 6.05 30.12 -15.88
N GLU A 85 7.35 29.88 -15.66
CA GLU A 85 8.23 29.36 -16.72
C GLU A 85 8.07 27.84 -16.87
N ALA A 86 8.12 27.36 -18.11
CA ALA A 86 8.28 25.95 -18.42
C ALA A 86 9.76 25.56 -18.43
N ALA A 87 10.05 24.32 -18.06
CA ALA A 87 11.38 23.73 -18.13
C ALA A 87 11.88 23.66 -19.58
N ALA A 88 13.19 23.83 -19.75
CA ALA A 88 13.84 23.57 -21.03
C ALA A 88 13.68 22.09 -21.44
N GLU A 89 13.38 21.86 -22.71
CA GLU A 89 13.28 20.52 -23.28
C GLU A 89 14.65 19.82 -23.33
N GLY A 90 14.64 18.49 -23.31
CA GLY A 90 15.85 17.69 -23.46
C GLY A 90 16.78 17.71 -22.23
N VAL A 91 16.36 18.29 -21.10
CA VAL A 91 17.11 18.25 -19.84
C VAL A 91 16.54 17.17 -18.92
N PRO A 92 17.21 16.02 -18.72
CA PRO A 92 16.65 14.88 -17.99
C PRO A 92 16.29 15.18 -16.53
N SER A 93 16.97 16.15 -15.89
CA SER A 93 16.66 16.58 -14.52
C SER A 93 15.43 17.49 -14.44
N LEU A 94 14.87 17.94 -15.56
CA LEU A 94 13.69 18.82 -15.59
C LEU A 94 12.41 18.13 -16.10
N GLU A 95 12.50 16.86 -16.52
CA GLU A 95 11.36 16.07 -16.98
C GLU A 95 10.21 16.01 -15.97
N ALA A 96 9.09 16.66 -16.29
CA ALA A 96 7.93 16.80 -15.42
C ALA A 96 8.31 17.25 -13.98
N ALA A 97 9.35 18.08 -13.87
CA ALA A 97 9.83 18.57 -12.58
C ALA A 97 8.80 19.47 -11.90
N ARG A 98 8.71 19.32 -10.58
CA ARG A 98 7.83 20.10 -9.71
C ARG A 98 8.65 20.70 -8.56
N PHE A 99 9.01 21.96 -8.73
CA PHE A 99 9.78 22.78 -7.79
C PHE A 99 8.91 23.57 -6.81
N ARG A 100 7.65 23.84 -7.17
CA ARG A 100 6.73 24.72 -6.44
C ARG A 100 5.43 23.98 -6.12
N GLY A 101 4.92 24.22 -4.91
CA GLY A 101 3.74 23.57 -4.37
C GLY A 101 4.02 22.17 -3.81
N ALA A 102 3.00 21.57 -3.20
CA ALA A 102 3.09 20.20 -2.67
C ALA A 102 3.28 19.18 -3.80
N PRO A 103 4.05 18.10 -3.62
CA PRO A 103 4.16 17.03 -4.61
C PRO A 103 2.79 16.53 -5.08
N VAL A 104 2.67 16.27 -6.38
CA VAL A 104 1.46 15.73 -7.01
C VAL A 104 1.82 14.38 -7.63
N VAL A 105 1.05 13.35 -7.29
CA VAL A 105 1.29 12.00 -7.81
C VAL A 105 0.24 11.63 -8.84
N PHE A 106 0.65 11.27 -10.05
CA PHE A 106 -0.26 10.65 -11.02
C PHE A 106 -0.39 9.15 -10.71
N LEU A 107 -1.58 8.69 -10.34
CA LEU A 107 -1.82 7.30 -9.95
C LEU A 107 -2.08 6.40 -11.15
N GLY A 108 -2.75 6.93 -12.18
CA GLY A 108 -3.08 6.21 -13.41
C GLY A 108 -4.44 6.63 -13.96
N LEU A 109 -4.91 5.85 -14.93
CA LEU A 109 -6.16 6.06 -15.64
C LEU A 109 -7.09 4.87 -15.41
N ASP A 110 -8.30 5.13 -14.92
CA ASP A 110 -9.35 4.12 -14.83
C ASP A 110 -10.10 4.04 -16.16
N GLU A 111 -9.92 2.93 -16.87
CA GLU A 111 -10.52 2.66 -18.19
C GLU A 111 -11.73 1.69 -18.10
N SER A 112 -12.17 1.32 -16.88
CA SER A 112 -13.18 0.29 -16.66
C SER A 112 -14.55 0.56 -17.31
N ASN A 113 -14.90 1.83 -17.52
CA ASN A 113 -16.17 2.25 -18.13
C ASN A 113 -16.05 2.54 -19.64
N VAL A 114 -14.91 2.21 -20.27
CA VAL A 114 -14.63 2.54 -21.67
C VAL A 114 -14.82 1.31 -22.56
N THR A 115 -15.61 1.44 -23.62
CA THR A 115 -15.96 0.34 -24.55
C THR A 115 -14.83 -0.02 -25.52
N SER A 116 -13.82 0.84 -25.67
CA SER A 116 -12.62 0.61 -26.49
C SER A 116 -11.38 1.10 -25.74
N SER A 117 -10.70 0.19 -25.05
CA SER A 117 -9.41 0.48 -24.42
C SER A 117 -8.34 0.68 -25.50
N SER A 118 -7.88 1.90 -25.71
CA SER A 118 -6.69 2.18 -26.53
C SER A 118 -5.76 3.07 -25.72
N ALA A 119 -4.81 2.45 -25.01
CA ALA A 119 -3.74 3.19 -24.34
C ALA A 119 -3.03 4.09 -25.37
N LEU A 120 -3.00 5.39 -25.13
CA LEU A 120 -2.41 6.33 -26.09
C LEU A 120 -0.88 6.15 -26.16
N PRO A 121 -0.31 6.05 -27.37
CA PRO A 121 1.14 5.95 -27.53
C PRO A 121 1.80 7.29 -27.22
N SER A 122 3.02 7.25 -26.65
CA SER A 122 3.78 8.46 -26.28
C SER A 122 3.93 9.45 -27.44
N SER A 123 4.05 8.94 -28.66
CA SER A 123 4.24 9.75 -29.87
C SER A 123 3.12 10.75 -30.12
N GLU A 124 1.88 10.47 -29.66
CA GLU A 124 0.77 11.41 -29.81
C GLU A 124 0.97 12.68 -28.99
N PHE A 125 1.68 12.59 -27.85
CA PHE A 125 2.00 13.74 -27.00
C PHE A 125 3.35 14.40 -27.33
N SER A 126 4.20 13.76 -28.16
CA SER A 126 5.54 14.27 -28.51
C SER A 126 5.64 14.87 -29.91
N LYS A 127 4.81 14.44 -30.86
CA LYS A 127 4.89 14.86 -32.28
C LYS A 127 3.63 15.55 -32.80
N GLY A 128 2.55 15.57 -32.02
CA GLY A 128 1.26 16.19 -32.34
C GLY A 128 0.92 17.33 -31.41
N ASP A 129 -0.31 17.85 -31.53
CA ASP A 129 -0.90 18.80 -30.58
C ASP A 129 -1.25 18.06 -29.26
N PRO A 130 -0.56 18.34 -28.14
CA PRO A 130 -0.81 17.67 -26.86
C PRO A 130 -2.23 17.89 -26.34
N GLU A 131 -2.87 19.02 -26.65
CA GLU A 131 -4.26 19.27 -26.27
C GLU A 131 -5.21 18.35 -27.05
N ALA A 132 -4.98 18.20 -28.35
CA ALA A 132 -5.74 17.26 -29.16
C ALA A 132 -5.54 15.81 -28.72
N ALA A 133 -4.32 15.41 -28.35
CA ALA A 133 -4.03 14.08 -27.80
C ALA A 133 -4.72 13.85 -26.45
N ALA A 134 -4.75 14.87 -25.58
CA ALA A 134 -5.43 14.78 -24.29
C ALA A 134 -6.94 14.59 -24.43
N ARG A 135 -7.59 15.20 -25.44
CA ARG A 135 -9.02 14.99 -25.74
C ARG A 135 -9.34 13.56 -26.17
N LYS A 136 -8.35 12.77 -26.60
CA LYS A 136 -8.52 11.35 -26.92
C LYS A 136 -8.37 10.44 -25.72
N VAL A 137 -7.90 10.94 -24.57
CA VAL A 137 -7.81 10.15 -23.34
C VAL A 137 -9.23 9.80 -22.90
N GLN A 138 -9.56 8.51 -22.91
CA GLN A 138 -10.83 8.00 -22.43
C GLN A 138 -10.63 7.37 -21.05
N GLY A 139 -11.56 7.60 -20.13
CA GLY A 139 -11.47 7.12 -18.74
C GLY A 139 -11.29 8.24 -17.72
N THR A 140 -11.03 7.86 -16.48
CA THR A 140 -10.93 8.78 -15.33
C THR A 140 -9.49 8.84 -14.83
N PRO A 141 -8.75 9.93 -15.06
CA PRO A 141 -7.42 10.09 -14.49
C PRO A 141 -7.48 10.28 -12.98
N TYR A 142 -6.64 9.58 -12.24
CA TYR A 142 -6.52 9.72 -10.80
C TYR A 142 -5.18 10.35 -10.41
N PHE A 143 -5.24 11.37 -9.56
CA PHE A 143 -4.08 11.97 -8.90
C PHE A 143 -4.22 11.87 -7.38
N SER A 144 -3.10 11.89 -6.65
CA SER A 144 -3.10 12.13 -5.22
C SER A 144 -2.40 13.42 -4.84
N LEU A 145 -2.88 14.01 -3.75
CA LEU A 145 -2.36 15.24 -3.15
C LEU A 145 -2.27 15.09 -1.64
N ASP A 146 -1.14 15.51 -1.07
CA ASP A 146 -0.98 15.67 0.37
C ASP A 146 -1.17 17.12 0.79
N VAL A 147 -2.17 17.34 1.63
CA VAL A 147 -2.51 18.66 2.16
C VAL A 147 -2.08 18.84 3.62
N SER A 148 -1.15 18.00 4.11
CA SER A 148 -0.57 18.12 5.46
C SER A 148 0.02 19.49 5.78
N HIS A 149 0.44 20.24 4.77
CA HIS A 149 1.03 21.56 4.91
C HIS A 149 -0.01 22.68 5.06
N LEU A 150 -1.28 22.41 4.78
CA LEU A 150 -2.35 23.41 4.90
C LEU A 150 -2.67 23.69 6.36
N ASP A 151 -2.99 24.96 6.64
CA ASP A 151 -3.56 25.34 7.92
C ASP A 151 -4.97 24.75 8.10
N GLN A 152 -5.53 24.93 9.30
CA GLN A 152 -6.82 24.34 9.63
C GLN A 152 -7.97 24.95 8.80
N LYS A 153 -7.90 26.25 8.49
CA LYS A 153 -8.94 26.96 7.72
C LYS A 153 -9.01 26.43 6.29
N ASP A 154 -7.86 26.25 5.66
CA ASP A 154 -7.77 25.73 4.30
C ASP A 154 -8.19 24.26 4.22
N ALA A 155 -7.81 23.45 5.22
CA ALA A 155 -8.28 22.07 5.34
C ALA A 155 -9.81 21.99 5.51
N ASP A 156 -10.40 22.85 6.33
CA ASP A 156 -11.86 22.91 6.53
C ASP A 156 -12.58 23.36 5.25
N SER A 157 -12.03 24.34 4.53
CA SER A 157 -12.58 24.75 3.22
C SER A 157 -12.59 23.60 2.21
N LEU A 158 -11.59 22.73 2.22
CA LEU A 158 -11.55 21.55 1.35
C LEU A 158 -12.64 20.53 1.75
N LEU A 159 -12.86 20.34 3.05
CA LEU A 159 -13.95 19.48 3.57
C LEU A 159 -15.35 19.98 3.18
N GLU A 160 -15.53 21.30 3.11
CA GLU A 160 -16.83 21.88 2.70
C GLU A 160 -17.12 21.71 1.21
N LYS A 161 -16.08 21.80 0.36
CA LYS A 161 -16.19 21.63 -1.09
C LYS A 161 -16.33 20.17 -1.50
N SER A 162 -15.82 19.24 -0.69
CA SER A 162 -15.86 17.80 -0.93
C SER A 162 -17.19 17.12 -0.62
N LYS A 163 -18.32 17.85 -0.70
CA LYS A 163 -19.65 17.25 -0.65
C LYS A 163 -19.86 16.43 -1.92
N THR A 164 -19.75 15.11 -1.80
CA THR A 164 -20.10 14.18 -2.88
C THR A 164 -21.45 13.55 -2.60
N ASP A 165 -21.99 12.82 -3.58
CA ASP A 165 -23.25 12.06 -3.47
C ASP A 165 -23.24 11.04 -2.30
N GLY A 166 -22.07 10.76 -1.71
CA GLY A 166 -21.86 9.83 -0.59
C GLY A 166 -21.89 10.44 0.82
N GLY A 167 -22.23 11.73 0.97
CA GLY A 167 -22.30 12.43 2.26
C GLY A 167 -21.11 13.37 2.51
N ARG A 168 -21.00 13.90 3.74
CA ARG A 168 -19.90 14.82 4.12
C ARG A 168 -18.58 14.07 4.19
N ALA A 169 -17.56 14.54 3.48
CA ALA A 169 -16.23 13.97 3.56
C ALA A 169 -15.52 14.31 4.89
N PHE A 170 -14.64 13.41 5.33
CA PHE A 170 -13.83 13.59 6.54
C PHE A 170 -12.53 12.79 6.40
N TYR A 171 -11.48 13.22 7.12
CA TYR A 171 -10.25 12.44 7.24
C TYR A 171 -10.48 11.31 8.23
N SER A 172 -10.15 10.08 7.83
CA SER A 172 -10.31 8.89 8.69
C SER A 172 -8.96 8.34 9.11
N GLU A 173 -8.88 7.76 10.30
CA GLU A 173 -7.75 6.91 10.64
C GLU A 173 -7.69 5.75 9.62
N PRO A 174 -6.52 5.50 8.99
CA PRO A 174 -6.31 4.50 7.95
C PRO A 174 -6.86 3.09 8.21
N ARG A 175 -6.51 2.47 9.35
CA ARG A 175 -6.94 1.09 9.67
C ARG A 175 -8.44 1.03 9.91
N GLY A 176 -9.04 2.09 10.44
CA GLY A 176 -10.49 2.25 10.54
C GLY A 176 -11.18 2.49 9.19
N ALA A 177 -10.54 3.24 8.28
CA ALA A 177 -11.09 3.58 6.98
C ALA A 177 -11.24 2.35 6.08
N ILE A 178 -10.19 1.52 6.01
CA ILE A 178 -10.13 0.39 5.08
C ILE A 178 -11.18 -0.69 5.35
N ARG A 179 -11.72 -0.80 6.57
CA ARG A 179 -12.73 -1.83 6.93
C ARG A 179 -14.01 -1.73 6.12
N GLY A 180 -14.40 -0.52 5.72
CA GLY A 180 -15.60 -0.29 4.93
C GLY A 180 -15.32 -0.11 3.44
N MET A 181 -14.07 -0.24 3.00
CA MET A 181 -13.69 0.02 1.61
C MET A 181 -14.00 -1.16 0.69
N SER A 182 -14.38 -0.82 -0.54
CA SER A 182 -14.36 -1.79 -1.65
C SER A 182 -12.92 -2.16 -2.02
N MET A 183 -12.75 -3.24 -2.80
CA MET A 183 -11.45 -3.62 -3.39
C MET A 183 -10.82 -2.44 -4.16
N LEU A 184 -11.64 -1.73 -4.94
CA LEU A 184 -11.22 -0.58 -5.73
C LEU A 184 -10.69 0.54 -4.85
N ASP A 185 -11.50 1.00 -3.89
CA ASP A 185 -11.14 2.09 -2.97
C ASP A 185 -9.88 1.75 -2.18
N ALA A 186 -9.77 0.51 -1.71
CA ALA A 186 -8.62 0.03 -0.97
C ALA A 186 -7.34 0.01 -1.83
N SER A 187 -7.44 -0.36 -3.12
CA SER A 187 -6.30 -0.33 -4.04
C SER A 187 -5.82 1.10 -4.34
N LEU A 188 -6.76 2.04 -4.51
CA LEU A 188 -6.48 3.46 -4.69
C LEU A 188 -5.85 4.06 -3.44
N PHE A 189 -6.40 3.73 -2.27
CA PHE A 189 -5.85 4.10 -0.98
C PHE A 189 -4.40 3.61 -0.83
N ALA A 190 -4.14 2.32 -1.09
CA ALA A 190 -2.82 1.75 -0.89
C ALA A 190 -1.76 2.36 -1.81
N LEU A 191 -2.11 2.56 -3.09
CA LEU A 191 -1.22 3.24 -4.04
C LEU A 191 -1.00 4.71 -3.66
N GLY A 192 -2.07 5.46 -3.45
CA GLY A 192 -2.02 6.90 -3.16
C GLY A 192 -1.26 7.19 -1.86
N ARG A 193 -1.55 6.43 -0.79
CA ARG A 193 -0.90 6.57 0.52
C ARG A 193 0.59 6.29 0.43
N SER A 194 0.99 5.17 -0.19
CA SER A 194 2.41 4.80 -0.31
C SER A 194 3.21 5.88 -1.05
N MET A 195 2.64 6.43 -2.11
CA MET A 195 3.31 7.45 -2.92
C MET A 195 3.38 8.81 -2.24
N VAL A 196 2.31 9.25 -1.58
CA VAL A 196 2.28 10.49 -0.80
C VAL A 196 3.28 10.42 0.34
N ASP A 197 3.25 9.31 1.09
CA ASP A 197 4.12 9.08 2.23
C ASP A 197 5.60 9.03 1.80
N TRP A 198 5.93 8.37 0.68
CA TRP A 198 7.28 8.37 0.13
C TRP A 198 7.77 9.79 -0.24
N ASN A 199 6.96 10.57 -0.97
CA ASN A 199 7.32 11.96 -1.31
C ASN A 199 7.45 12.84 -0.07
N ALA A 200 6.64 12.61 0.97
CA ALA A 200 6.67 13.38 2.20
C ALA A 200 7.89 13.08 3.08
N ARG A 201 8.34 11.83 3.15
CA ARG A 201 9.46 11.41 4.01
C ARG A 201 10.84 11.61 3.38
N ASN A 202 10.94 11.57 2.06
CA ASN A 202 12.23 11.65 1.35
C ASN A 202 12.51 13.07 0.84
N LYS A 203 12.90 13.98 1.75
CA LYS A 203 13.12 15.40 1.44
C LYS A 203 14.55 15.77 1.05
N PHE A 204 15.50 14.84 1.22
CA PHE A 204 16.92 15.06 0.97
C PHE A 204 17.52 13.93 0.14
N CYS A 205 18.53 14.27 -0.66
CA CYS A 205 19.22 13.36 -1.56
C CYS A 205 20.12 12.42 -0.76
N ALA A 206 19.88 11.11 -0.84
CA ALA A 206 20.72 10.12 -0.16
C ALA A 206 22.20 10.14 -0.62
N GLY A 207 22.49 10.66 -1.83
CA GLY A 207 23.84 10.76 -2.36
C GLY A 207 24.67 11.94 -1.84
N CYS A 208 24.05 13.06 -1.45
CA CYS A 208 24.80 14.26 -1.03
C CYS A 208 24.15 15.13 0.06
N GLY A 209 22.97 14.75 0.58
CA GLY A 209 22.25 15.48 1.62
C GLY A 209 21.53 16.76 1.16
N SER A 210 21.67 17.19 -0.11
CA SER A 210 20.96 18.37 -0.62
C SER A 210 19.44 18.12 -0.75
N PRO A 211 18.58 19.14 -0.71
CA PRO A 211 17.14 18.98 -0.92
C PRO A 211 16.82 18.31 -2.26
N VAL A 212 15.73 17.55 -2.31
CA VAL A 212 15.20 16.98 -3.55
C VAL A 212 13.90 17.65 -3.98
N TYR A 213 13.53 17.47 -5.24
CA TYR A 213 12.23 17.85 -5.78
C TYR A 213 11.59 16.65 -6.48
N SER A 214 10.26 16.69 -6.59
CA SER A 214 9.48 15.65 -7.24
C SER A 214 9.55 15.78 -8.76
N MET A 215 9.65 14.64 -9.44
CA MET A 215 9.68 14.49 -10.88
C MET A 215 8.74 13.35 -11.28
N TRP A 216 8.47 13.25 -12.57
CA TRP A 216 7.69 12.17 -13.16
C TRP A 216 6.32 11.99 -12.48
N ALA A 217 5.65 13.11 -12.19
CA ALA A 217 4.42 13.18 -11.42
C ALA A 217 4.45 12.32 -10.15
N GLY A 218 5.44 12.55 -9.28
CA GLY A 218 5.52 11.90 -7.97
C GLY A 218 6.27 10.57 -7.95
N TRP A 219 6.75 10.06 -9.09
CA TRP A 219 7.40 8.74 -9.21
C TRP A 219 8.92 8.76 -9.26
N LYS A 220 9.52 9.94 -9.15
CA LYS A 220 10.97 10.11 -9.05
C LYS A 220 11.29 11.31 -8.19
N LEU A 221 12.35 11.22 -7.41
CA LEU A 221 12.96 12.36 -6.71
C LEU A 221 14.29 12.68 -7.36
N SER A 222 14.57 13.96 -7.54
CA SER A 222 15.83 14.44 -8.12
C SER A 222 16.49 15.45 -7.20
N CYS A 223 17.83 15.38 -7.14
CA CYS A 223 18.62 16.27 -6.32
C CYS A 223 18.61 17.69 -6.88
N SER A 224 18.36 18.67 -6.02
CA SER A 224 18.34 20.10 -6.40
C SER A 224 19.67 20.62 -6.98
N THR A 225 20.78 19.94 -6.73
CA THR A 225 22.09 20.26 -7.32
C THR A 225 22.17 19.92 -8.81
N LEU A 226 21.25 19.11 -9.35
CA LEU A 226 21.21 18.71 -10.76
C LEU A 226 20.44 19.70 -11.65
N ARG A 227 19.90 20.77 -11.07
CA ARG A 227 19.23 21.82 -11.85
C ARG A 227 20.29 22.60 -12.63
N PRO A 228 20.02 23.00 -13.89
CA PRO A 228 20.97 23.80 -14.67
C PRO A 228 21.38 25.12 -14.02
N TRP A 229 20.51 25.68 -13.18
CA TRP A 229 20.70 26.94 -12.45
C TRP A 229 21.09 26.75 -10.98
N ALA A 230 21.51 25.55 -10.57
CA ALA A 230 21.97 25.32 -9.20
C ALA A 230 23.36 25.93 -8.97
N ASP A 231 23.52 26.69 -7.89
CA ASP A 231 24.84 27.11 -7.43
C ASP A 231 25.57 25.95 -6.73
N ASN A 232 26.50 25.37 -7.48
CA ASN A 232 27.37 24.28 -7.07
C ASN A 232 28.82 24.75 -6.86
N THR A 233 29.06 26.06 -6.75
CA THR A 233 30.41 26.60 -6.53
C THR A 233 31.05 25.96 -5.29
N GLY A 234 32.24 25.36 -5.50
CA GLY A 234 32.99 24.70 -4.42
C GLY A 234 32.38 23.39 -3.92
N LYS A 235 31.41 22.79 -4.62
CA LYS A 235 30.79 21.51 -4.27
C LYS A 235 31.20 20.42 -5.26
N GLU A 236 31.45 19.23 -4.74
CA GLU A 236 31.62 18.04 -5.58
C GLU A 236 30.31 17.69 -6.31
N PRO A 237 30.37 17.21 -7.56
CA PRO A 237 29.19 16.75 -8.27
C PRO A 237 28.46 15.67 -7.49
N CYS A 238 27.14 15.83 -7.32
CA CYS A 238 26.34 14.80 -6.67
C CYS A 238 26.47 13.47 -7.42
N THR A 239 26.69 12.38 -6.68
CA THR A 239 26.77 11.02 -7.23
C THR A 239 25.53 10.63 -8.02
N THR A 240 24.38 11.24 -7.73
CA THR A 240 23.12 11.02 -8.45
C THR A 240 23.08 11.65 -9.85
N ALA A 241 24.12 12.40 -10.25
CA ALA A 241 24.20 13.00 -11.57
C ALA A 241 24.38 11.97 -12.69
N LYS A 242 24.81 10.74 -12.36
CA LYS A 242 25.13 9.70 -13.34
C LYS A 242 24.57 8.36 -12.92
N GLY A 243 23.86 7.70 -13.83
CA GLY A 243 23.31 6.36 -13.62
C GLY A 243 21.93 6.37 -12.99
N ILE A 244 21.50 5.18 -12.59
CA ILE A 244 20.18 4.93 -11.99
C ILE A 244 20.41 4.59 -10.52
N HIS A 245 19.66 5.25 -9.64
CA HIS A 245 19.75 5.06 -8.20
C HIS A 245 18.38 4.68 -7.64
N ASN A 246 18.31 3.55 -6.93
CA ASN A 246 17.07 3.01 -6.38
C ASN A 246 16.35 4.00 -5.45
N PHE A 247 17.09 4.75 -4.62
CA PHE A 247 16.53 5.72 -3.69
C PHE A 247 15.89 6.95 -4.36
N SER A 248 16.12 7.15 -5.66
CA SER A 248 15.40 8.16 -6.45
C SER A 248 14.01 7.69 -6.87
N HIS A 249 13.65 6.43 -6.61
CA HIS A 249 12.38 5.81 -6.96
C HIS A 249 11.61 5.34 -5.71
N PRO A 250 10.27 5.22 -5.77
CA PRO A 250 9.47 4.75 -4.65
C PRO A 250 9.94 3.41 -4.12
N ARG A 251 10.02 3.30 -2.80
CA ARG A 251 10.42 2.08 -2.11
C ARG A 251 9.23 1.13 -1.95
N THR A 252 9.46 -0.16 -2.10
CA THR A 252 8.50 -1.21 -1.77
C THR A 252 9.28 -2.31 -1.08
N ASP A 253 9.15 -2.40 0.24
CA ASP A 253 9.90 -3.37 1.03
C ASP A 253 9.14 -4.71 1.05
N PRO A 254 9.73 -5.79 0.53
CA PRO A 254 9.09 -7.09 0.59
C PRO A 254 9.17 -7.68 2.01
N VAL A 255 8.05 -8.23 2.47
CA VAL A 255 7.90 -8.88 3.78
C VAL A 255 7.28 -10.24 3.54
N VAL A 256 7.97 -11.31 3.91
CA VAL A 256 7.37 -12.66 3.85
C VAL A 256 6.38 -12.82 5.00
N ILE A 257 5.24 -13.46 4.75
CA ILE A 257 4.28 -13.83 5.77
C ILE A 257 3.84 -15.26 5.55
N MET A 258 4.03 -16.09 6.57
CA MET A 258 4.08 -17.54 6.39
C MET A 258 3.15 -18.25 7.37
N LEU A 259 2.22 -19.04 6.83
CA LEU A 259 1.41 -19.95 7.63
C LEU A 259 2.05 -21.34 7.63
N VAL A 260 2.53 -21.75 8.81
CA VAL A 260 3.14 -23.07 8.98
C VAL A 260 2.05 -24.09 9.27
N VAL A 261 1.97 -25.12 8.43
CA VAL A 261 1.05 -26.25 8.55
C VAL A 261 1.86 -27.45 9.05
N ASN A 262 1.30 -28.25 9.94
CA ASN A 262 1.98 -29.48 10.35
C ASN A 262 1.94 -30.57 9.26
N GLU A 263 2.76 -31.61 9.40
CA GLU A 263 2.85 -32.70 8.42
C GLU A 263 1.53 -33.42 8.12
N SER A 264 0.65 -33.56 9.11
CA SER A 264 -0.68 -34.17 8.93
C SER A 264 -1.72 -33.22 8.31
N GLY A 265 -1.44 -31.92 8.22
CA GLY A 265 -2.33 -30.93 7.62
C GLY A 265 -3.51 -30.48 8.50
N ASP A 266 -3.58 -30.93 9.75
CA ASP A 266 -4.69 -30.70 10.69
C ASP A 266 -4.42 -29.60 11.73
N LYS A 267 -3.18 -29.09 11.80
CA LYS A 267 -2.82 -27.95 12.67
C LYS A 267 -2.01 -26.88 11.94
N ILE A 268 -2.11 -25.66 12.45
CA ILE A 268 -1.26 -24.51 12.05
C ILE A 268 -0.56 -23.89 13.25
N LEU A 269 0.64 -23.36 13.02
CA LEU A 269 1.35 -22.56 14.01
C LEU A 269 0.94 -21.09 13.88
N LEU A 270 0.59 -20.46 14.99
CA LEU A 270 0.41 -19.01 15.08
C LEU A 270 1.20 -18.43 16.26
N GLY A 271 1.64 -17.19 16.11
CA GLY A 271 2.39 -16.43 17.11
C GLY A 271 1.60 -15.24 17.67
N HIS A 272 1.87 -14.91 18.92
CA HIS A 272 1.42 -13.71 19.62
C HIS A 272 2.62 -12.80 19.87
N ASN A 273 2.70 -11.68 19.15
CA ASN A 273 3.74 -10.67 19.34
C ASN A 273 3.42 -9.79 20.57
N LYS A 274 4.45 -9.34 21.28
CA LYS A 274 4.35 -8.45 22.46
C LYS A 274 3.49 -7.20 22.28
N ASN A 275 3.43 -6.68 21.06
CA ASN A 275 2.70 -5.45 20.73
C ASN A 275 1.25 -5.72 20.30
N PHE A 276 0.82 -6.98 20.25
CA PHE A 276 -0.53 -7.33 19.84
C PHE A 276 -1.54 -7.16 20.98
N PRO A 277 -2.82 -6.87 20.65
CA PRO A 277 -3.88 -6.96 21.64
C PRO A 277 -3.89 -8.36 22.29
N PRO A 278 -4.24 -8.47 23.58
CA PRO A 278 -4.31 -9.75 24.26
C PRO A 278 -5.15 -10.75 23.46
N THR A 279 -4.72 -12.02 23.44
CA THR A 279 -5.39 -13.14 22.75
C THR A 279 -5.38 -13.08 21.21
N PHE A 280 -4.70 -12.12 20.59
CA PHE A 280 -4.55 -12.08 19.13
C PHE A 280 -3.35 -12.89 18.65
N TYR A 281 -3.61 -13.86 17.77
CA TYR A 281 -2.58 -14.70 17.15
C TYR A 281 -2.61 -14.52 15.62
N SER A 282 -1.43 -14.48 15.01
CA SER A 282 -1.27 -14.32 13.56
C SER A 282 -0.23 -15.29 13.00
N ALA A 283 -0.23 -15.45 11.68
CA ALA A 283 0.93 -15.96 10.96
C ALA A 283 2.15 -15.08 11.25
N LEU A 284 3.33 -15.70 11.28
CA LEU A 284 4.61 -15.01 11.50
C LEU A 284 5.00 -14.28 10.21
N ALA A 285 5.77 -13.19 10.32
CA ALA A 285 6.14 -12.38 9.18
C ALA A 285 7.39 -11.56 9.46
N GLY A 286 8.25 -11.41 8.45
CA GLY A 286 9.46 -10.61 8.59
C GLY A 286 10.02 -10.08 7.28
N PHE A 287 10.92 -9.11 7.40
CA PHE A 287 11.52 -8.43 6.27
C PHE A 287 12.52 -9.35 5.57
N ILE A 288 12.65 -9.20 4.26
CA ILE A 288 13.71 -9.88 3.50
C ILE A 288 15.00 -9.10 3.65
N GLU A 289 16.11 -9.80 3.88
CA GLU A 289 17.42 -9.20 3.95
C GLU A 289 18.17 -9.20 2.59
N PRO A 290 19.13 -8.27 2.39
CA PRO A 290 19.95 -8.27 1.19
C PRO A 290 20.69 -9.60 0.98
N GLY A 291 20.45 -10.24 -0.16
CA GLY A 291 21.07 -11.52 -0.52
C GLY A 291 20.19 -12.75 -0.29
N GLU A 292 19.00 -12.58 0.28
CA GLU A 292 18.05 -13.67 0.51
C GLU A 292 17.10 -13.90 -0.67
N SER A 293 16.74 -15.16 -0.90
CA SER A 293 15.50 -15.52 -1.60
C SER A 293 14.29 -15.40 -0.65
N PHE A 294 13.07 -15.41 -1.19
CA PHE A 294 11.88 -15.46 -0.35
C PHE A 294 11.85 -16.72 0.54
N GLU A 295 12.31 -17.85 -0.01
CA GLU A 295 12.36 -19.13 0.68
C GLU A 295 13.37 -19.15 1.81
N ASP A 296 14.50 -18.45 1.66
CA ASP A 296 15.50 -18.30 2.71
C ASP A 296 14.98 -17.41 3.83
N ALA A 297 14.37 -16.27 3.50
CA ALA A 297 13.73 -15.39 4.49
C ALA A 297 12.64 -16.12 5.28
N VAL A 298 11.77 -16.91 4.62
CA VAL A 298 10.76 -17.73 5.32
C VAL A 298 11.39 -18.69 6.33
N LYS A 299 12.50 -19.35 5.97
CA LYS A 299 13.19 -20.29 6.87
C LYS A 299 13.90 -19.56 8.02
N ARG A 300 14.53 -18.42 7.74
CA ARG A 300 15.22 -17.61 8.74
C ARG A 300 14.23 -17.10 9.77
N GLU A 301 13.20 -16.38 9.34
CA GLU A 301 12.20 -15.76 10.23
C GLU A 301 11.52 -16.79 11.14
N LEU A 302 11.11 -17.94 10.59
CA LEU A 302 10.49 -19.00 11.40
C LEU A 302 11.45 -19.66 12.40
N TRP A 303 12.74 -19.68 12.08
CA TRP A 303 13.75 -20.18 13.00
C TRP A 303 14.09 -19.15 14.07
N GLU A 304 14.18 -17.86 13.73
CA GLU A 304 14.47 -16.76 14.66
C GLU A 304 13.32 -16.54 15.65
N GLU A 305 12.07 -16.43 15.19
CA GLU A 305 10.94 -16.09 16.05
C GLU A 305 10.40 -17.29 16.87
N ALA A 306 10.45 -18.49 16.29
CA ALA A 306 9.78 -19.68 16.84
C ALA A 306 10.69 -20.91 17.00
N GLY A 307 11.96 -20.84 16.60
CA GLY A 307 12.91 -21.95 16.71
C GLY A 307 12.60 -23.17 15.84
N ILE A 308 11.65 -23.06 14.91
CA ILE A 308 11.18 -24.18 14.12
C ILE A 308 11.92 -24.30 12.79
N LYS A 309 12.11 -25.54 12.34
CA LYS A 309 12.63 -25.83 10.99
C LYS A 309 11.48 -26.11 10.06
N VAL A 310 11.55 -25.57 8.85
CA VAL A 310 10.50 -25.74 7.85
C VAL A 310 11.03 -26.21 6.50
N TRP A 311 10.13 -26.80 5.72
CA TRP A 311 10.34 -27.21 4.34
C TRP A 311 9.06 -27.02 3.52
N GLY A 312 9.11 -27.33 2.22
CA GLY A 312 7.94 -27.24 1.36
C GLY A 312 7.35 -25.83 1.24
N VAL A 313 8.21 -24.81 1.30
CA VAL A 313 7.82 -23.39 1.19
C VAL A 313 7.13 -23.14 -0.15
N LYS A 314 5.89 -22.63 -0.10
CA LYS A 314 5.03 -22.45 -1.27
C LYS A 314 4.38 -21.08 -1.27
N TYR A 315 4.65 -20.32 -2.33
CA TYR A 315 4.01 -19.04 -2.56
C TYR A 315 2.49 -19.18 -2.70
N HIS A 316 1.76 -18.23 -2.13
CA HIS A 316 0.30 -18.11 -2.25
C HIS A 316 -0.07 -16.88 -3.08
N SER A 317 0.19 -15.68 -2.56
CA SER A 317 -0.18 -14.41 -3.21
C SER A 317 0.56 -13.23 -2.57
N GLY A 318 0.52 -12.06 -3.23
CA GLY A 318 1.06 -10.81 -2.71
C GLY A 318 -0.06 -9.83 -2.30
N GLN A 319 0.14 -9.09 -1.21
CA GLN A 319 -0.77 -8.04 -0.75
C GLN A 319 0.01 -6.73 -0.51
N PRO A 320 -0.33 -5.64 -1.21
CA PRO A 320 0.17 -4.31 -0.85
C PRO A 320 -0.25 -3.92 0.56
N TRP A 321 0.69 -3.41 1.36
CA TRP A 321 0.44 -3.03 2.74
C TRP A 321 1.00 -1.62 3.01
N PRO A 322 0.14 -0.57 2.92
CA PRO A 322 0.57 0.83 2.90
C PRO A 322 0.83 1.39 4.31
N TYR A 323 1.60 0.66 5.12
CA TYR A 323 1.95 0.99 6.51
C TYR A 323 3.44 0.80 6.80
N PRO A 324 4.34 1.56 6.16
CA PRO A 324 4.05 2.66 5.24
C PRO A 324 4.04 2.27 3.76
N SER A 325 4.88 1.32 3.32
CA SER A 325 4.98 0.88 1.91
C SER A 325 5.65 -0.49 1.79
N THR A 326 5.00 -1.54 2.30
CA THR A 326 5.49 -2.91 2.18
C THR A 326 4.66 -3.73 1.17
N LEU A 327 5.26 -4.79 0.65
CA LEU A 327 4.56 -5.84 -0.10
C LEU A 327 4.61 -7.11 0.74
N MET A 328 3.48 -7.49 1.31
CA MET A 328 3.37 -8.76 2.03
C MET A 328 3.32 -9.90 1.01
N VAL A 329 4.20 -10.88 1.14
CA VAL A 329 4.33 -12.02 0.24
C VAL A 329 3.95 -13.27 1.03
N GLY A 330 2.77 -13.82 0.74
CA GLY A 330 2.18 -14.92 1.48
C GLY A 330 2.75 -16.27 1.10
N TYR A 331 3.10 -17.07 2.10
CA TYR A 331 3.62 -18.43 1.95
C TYR A 331 2.90 -19.43 2.85
N TYR A 332 2.87 -20.68 2.41
CA TYR A 332 2.70 -21.84 3.29
C TYR A 332 4.05 -22.54 3.48
N ALA A 333 4.26 -23.13 4.65
CA ALA A 333 5.41 -23.99 4.91
C ALA A 333 4.99 -25.19 5.77
N LEU A 334 5.80 -26.25 5.77
CA LEU A 334 5.58 -27.46 6.57
C LEU A 334 6.56 -27.54 7.73
N SER A 335 6.11 -28.02 8.89
CA SER A 335 6.97 -28.30 10.05
C SER A 335 6.49 -29.51 10.85
N ASP A 336 7.43 -30.11 11.60
CA ASP A 336 7.19 -31.23 12.52
C ASP A 336 6.67 -30.68 13.87
N PRO A 337 5.41 -30.94 14.26
CA PRO A 337 4.82 -30.40 15.47
C PRO A 337 5.38 -31.04 16.75
N SER A 338 6.19 -32.10 16.66
CA SER A 338 6.86 -32.73 17.81
C SER A 338 8.10 -31.97 18.30
N LYS A 339 8.61 -31.04 17.49
CA LYS A 339 9.77 -30.21 17.85
C LYS A 339 9.36 -29.08 18.81
N PRO A 340 10.24 -28.70 19.75
CA PRO A 340 9.94 -27.60 20.66
C PRO A 340 9.85 -26.27 19.91
N ILE A 341 8.88 -25.46 20.31
CA ILE A 341 8.77 -24.06 19.90
C ILE A 341 9.62 -23.24 20.87
N ARG A 342 10.38 -22.27 20.36
CA ARG A 342 11.22 -21.36 21.14
C ARG A 342 10.96 -19.91 20.75
N THR A 343 10.43 -19.14 21.68
CA THR A 343 10.16 -17.69 21.53
C THR A 343 11.23 -16.82 22.22
N ASP A 344 12.26 -17.44 22.80
CA ASP A 344 13.33 -16.77 23.56
C ASP A 344 14.52 -16.29 22.68
N LEU A 345 14.51 -16.63 21.39
CA LEU A 345 15.64 -16.43 20.49
C LEU A 345 15.86 -14.96 20.12
N ASP A 346 14.84 -14.30 19.59
CA ASP A 346 14.83 -12.86 19.30
C ASP A 346 14.00 -12.04 20.30
N ASN A 347 13.15 -12.73 21.08
CA ASN A 347 12.20 -12.15 22.03
C ASN A 347 11.12 -11.27 21.38
N GLU A 348 10.74 -11.50 20.13
CA GLU A 348 9.62 -10.78 19.50
C GLU A 348 8.25 -11.36 19.88
N LEU A 349 8.15 -12.69 19.97
CA LEU A 349 6.95 -13.41 20.36
C LEU A 349 6.87 -13.60 21.88
N GLU A 350 5.68 -13.40 22.45
CA GLU A 350 5.36 -13.81 23.83
C GLU A 350 4.92 -15.27 23.89
N ASP A 351 4.16 -15.71 22.88
CA ASP A 351 3.64 -17.06 22.78
C ASP A 351 3.58 -17.51 21.32
N ALA A 352 3.77 -18.80 21.11
CA ALA A 352 3.57 -19.45 19.82
C ALA A 352 3.16 -20.90 20.05
N ARG A 353 2.09 -21.34 19.38
CA ARG A 353 1.54 -22.68 19.57
C ARG A 353 0.77 -23.19 18.37
N TRP A 354 0.60 -24.50 18.33
CA TRP A 354 -0.19 -25.19 17.32
C TRP A 354 -1.68 -25.11 17.64
N PHE A 355 -2.47 -24.71 16.65
CA PHE A 355 -3.94 -24.63 16.70
C PHE A 355 -4.55 -25.67 15.76
N THR A 356 -5.58 -26.37 16.22
CA THR A 356 -6.30 -27.33 15.37
C THR A 356 -7.22 -26.61 14.41
N ARG A 357 -7.61 -27.32 13.35
CA ARG A 357 -8.57 -26.82 12.36
C ARG A 357 -9.91 -26.44 13.00
N GLU A 358 -10.38 -27.25 13.95
CA GLU A 358 -11.64 -27.01 14.67
C GLU A 358 -11.58 -25.74 15.51
N GLU A 359 -10.46 -25.51 16.22
CA GLU A 359 -10.25 -24.27 16.98
C GLU A 359 -10.30 -23.04 16.08
N ILE A 360 -9.64 -23.10 14.92
CA ILE A 360 -9.59 -22.00 13.95
C ILE A 360 -10.95 -21.74 13.33
N ILE A 361 -11.67 -22.78 12.91
CA ILE A 361 -13.04 -22.63 12.37
C ILE A 361 -13.94 -21.99 13.43
N SER A 362 -13.85 -22.43 14.70
CA SER A 362 -14.67 -21.85 15.77
C SER A 362 -14.43 -20.35 15.96
N VAL A 363 -13.20 -19.88 15.78
CA VAL A 363 -12.86 -18.45 15.84
C VAL A 363 -13.34 -17.72 14.59
N LEU A 364 -13.15 -18.28 13.39
CA LEU A 364 -13.59 -17.65 12.13
C LEU A 364 -15.11 -17.49 12.06
N GLU A 365 -15.87 -18.41 12.65
CA GLU A 365 -17.33 -18.37 12.73
C GLU A 365 -17.85 -17.48 13.88
N HIS A 366 -16.97 -17.08 14.80
CA HIS A 366 -17.33 -16.21 15.90
C HIS A 366 -17.44 -14.74 15.44
N PRO A 367 -18.51 -13.99 15.77
CA PRO A 367 -18.69 -12.59 15.34
C PRO A 367 -17.53 -11.65 15.71
N GLU A 368 -16.83 -11.98 16.80
CA GLU A 368 -15.69 -11.23 17.32
C GLU A 368 -14.32 -11.85 16.98
N GLY A 369 -14.28 -13.03 16.34
CA GLY A 369 -13.02 -13.75 16.15
C GLY A 369 -12.03 -13.08 15.20
N THR A 370 -12.53 -12.22 14.30
CA THR A 370 -11.72 -11.45 13.34
C THR A 370 -11.90 -9.93 13.46
N ASN A 371 -12.80 -9.48 14.32
CA ASN A 371 -13.16 -8.09 14.49
C ASN A 371 -12.46 -7.48 15.71
N PHE A 372 -11.56 -6.53 15.48
CA PHE A 372 -10.92 -5.75 16.55
C PHE A 372 -11.71 -4.48 16.80
N THR A 373 -12.20 -4.22 18.00
CA THR A 373 -12.75 -2.89 18.29
C THR A 373 -11.65 -2.02 18.89
N GLY A 374 -11.56 -0.74 18.52
CA GLY A 374 -10.53 0.17 19.03
C GLY A 374 -10.50 0.33 20.56
N ARG A 375 -11.52 -0.20 21.26
CA ARG A 375 -11.61 -0.27 22.73
C ARG A 375 -10.73 -1.35 23.35
N GLU A 376 -10.20 -2.28 22.56
CA GLU A 376 -9.36 -3.39 23.03
C GLU A 376 -7.87 -3.02 23.13
N PHE A 377 -7.49 -1.81 22.69
CA PHE A 377 -6.14 -1.25 22.83
C PHE A 377 -5.92 -0.51 24.16
N VAL A 378 -6.94 -0.44 25.01
CA VAL A 378 -6.86 0.22 26.31
C VAL A 378 -7.01 -0.87 27.37
N ASP A 379 -6.09 -0.93 28.33
CA ASP A 379 -6.21 -1.71 29.55
C ASP A 379 -7.57 -1.42 30.19
N ALA A 380 -8.57 -2.24 29.89
CA ALA A 380 -9.90 -2.05 30.41
C ALA A 380 -9.84 -2.33 31.93
N PRO A 381 -10.27 -1.39 32.79
CA PRO A 381 -10.27 -1.63 34.23
C PRO A 381 -11.13 -2.85 34.56
N ASN A 382 -10.69 -3.60 35.58
CA ASN A 382 -11.29 -4.83 36.08
C ASN A 382 -12.72 -4.55 36.60
N THR A 383 -13.68 -4.56 35.68
CA THR A 383 -15.09 -4.21 35.92
C THR A 383 -15.95 -5.41 35.56
N GLU A 384 -17.09 -5.56 36.24
CA GLU A 384 -18.05 -6.65 36.03
C GLU A 384 -18.54 -6.74 34.56
N ALA A 385 -18.59 -5.60 33.85
CA ALA A 385 -18.87 -5.53 32.42
C ALA A 385 -17.75 -6.10 31.55
N ALA A 386 -16.48 -5.89 31.93
CA ALA A 386 -15.32 -6.47 31.25
C ALA A 386 -15.24 -7.99 31.47
N GLU A 387 -15.59 -8.49 32.65
CA GLU A 387 -15.70 -9.94 32.92
C GLU A 387 -16.84 -10.60 32.15
N LYS A 388 -17.99 -9.92 32.03
CA LYS A 388 -19.14 -10.43 31.25
C LYS A 388 -18.85 -10.43 29.74
N ALA A 389 -18.12 -9.44 29.24
CA ALA A 389 -17.62 -9.42 27.86
C ALA A 389 -16.64 -10.58 27.59
N ARG A 390 -15.77 -10.92 28.56
CA ARG A 390 -14.85 -12.07 28.46
C ARG A 390 -15.56 -13.42 28.38
N ARG A 391 -16.74 -13.60 28.99
CA ARG A 391 -17.50 -14.87 28.96
C ARG A 391 -18.14 -15.21 27.61
N GLY A 392 -18.30 -14.23 26.72
CA GLY A 392 -18.82 -14.44 25.36
C GLY A 392 -17.78 -14.17 24.26
N ALA A 393 -16.52 -13.94 24.64
CA ALA A 393 -15.42 -13.69 23.71
C ALA A 393 -14.86 -15.03 23.19
N PRO A 394 -14.32 -15.05 21.96
CA PRO A 394 -13.64 -16.23 21.45
C PRO A 394 -12.37 -16.52 22.27
N PRO A 395 -11.92 -17.78 22.35
CA PRO A 395 -10.74 -18.15 23.14
C PRO A 395 -9.45 -17.46 22.68
N PHE A 396 -9.42 -17.05 21.41
CA PHE A 396 -8.40 -16.21 20.80
C PHE A 396 -8.98 -15.54 19.56
N ARG A 397 -8.23 -14.62 18.96
CA ARG A 397 -8.62 -13.88 17.75
C ARG A 397 -7.55 -14.04 16.67
N VAL A 398 -7.98 -13.94 15.41
CA VAL A 398 -7.10 -14.03 14.22
C VAL A 398 -7.34 -12.85 13.28
N PRO A 399 -6.41 -12.54 12.36
CA PRO A 399 -6.58 -11.45 11.41
C PRO A 399 -7.83 -11.63 10.52
N PRO A 400 -8.48 -10.55 10.08
CA PRO A 400 -9.63 -10.64 9.18
C PRO A 400 -9.20 -11.17 7.80
N PRO A 401 -10.14 -11.74 7.01
CA PRO A 401 -9.85 -12.25 5.66
C PRO A 401 -9.52 -11.14 4.65
N THR A 402 -9.52 -9.88 5.06
CA THR A 402 -8.98 -8.75 4.27
C THR A 402 -7.47 -8.55 4.47
N ALA A 403 -6.87 -9.16 5.50
CA ALA A 403 -5.44 -9.19 5.72
C ALA A 403 -4.87 -10.54 5.25
N ILE A 404 -3.71 -10.55 4.61
CA ILE A 404 -3.14 -11.76 3.99
C ILE A 404 -2.93 -12.91 4.98
N ALA A 405 -2.58 -12.64 6.24
CA ALA A 405 -2.54 -13.68 7.27
C ALA A 405 -3.92 -14.33 7.47
N GLY A 406 -4.98 -13.52 7.55
CA GLY A 406 -6.36 -14.01 7.66
C GLY A 406 -6.81 -14.76 6.41
N VAL A 407 -6.36 -14.34 5.22
CA VAL A 407 -6.56 -15.07 3.96
C VAL A 407 -5.92 -16.45 4.02
N LEU A 408 -4.65 -16.55 4.43
CA LEU A 408 -3.94 -17.83 4.54
C LEU A 408 -4.64 -18.76 5.55
N ILE A 409 -4.98 -18.24 6.73
CA ILE A 409 -5.68 -18.99 7.80
C ILE A 409 -7.04 -19.48 7.31
N HIS A 410 -7.84 -18.59 6.71
CA HIS A 410 -9.16 -18.92 6.18
C HIS A 410 -9.09 -19.97 5.06
N ASN A 411 -8.18 -19.78 4.10
CA ASN A 411 -8.01 -20.72 2.99
C ASN A 411 -7.54 -22.09 3.48
N TRP A 412 -6.60 -22.13 4.43
CA TRP A 412 -6.23 -23.39 5.07
C TRP A 412 -7.43 -24.03 5.75
N ALA A 413 -8.14 -23.31 6.63
CA ALA A 413 -9.24 -23.83 7.46
C ALA A 413 -10.37 -24.46 6.64
N TYR A 414 -10.72 -23.86 5.50
CA TYR A 414 -11.78 -24.34 4.60
C TYR A 414 -11.27 -25.16 3.40
N GLY A 415 -10.00 -25.59 3.39
CA GLY A 415 -9.44 -26.48 2.36
C GLY A 415 -9.33 -25.85 0.97
N LYS A 416 -9.11 -24.53 0.90
CA LYS A 416 -8.91 -23.74 -0.33
C LYS A 416 -7.43 -23.45 -0.61
N ASN A 417 -6.52 -24.09 0.10
CA ASN A 417 -5.08 -23.97 -0.11
C ASN A 417 -4.65 -24.75 -1.39
N PRO A 418 -3.51 -24.41 -2.01
CA PRO A 418 -3.02 -25.15 -3.17
C PRO A 418 -2.91 -26.65 -2.86
N GLU A 419 -3.34 -27.52 -3.79
CA GLU A 419 -3.47 -28.99 -3.63
C GLU A 419 -2.21 -29.71 -3.10
N SER A 420 -1.06 -29.04 -3.15
CA SER A 420 0.22 -29.59 -2.71
C SER A 420 0.60 -29.21 -1.27
N VAL A 421 -0.17 -28.35 -0.58
CA VAL A 421 -0.02 -28.05 0.87
C VAL A 421 -0.80 -29.06 1.71
N SER A 422 -1.84 -29.70 1.14
CA SER A 422 -2.45 -30.90 1.71
C SER A 422 -1.48 -32.08 1.58
N ALA A 423 -1.07 -32.65 2.71
CA ALA A 423 -0.55 -34.01 2.70
C ALA A 423 -1.60 -34.93 2.04
N PRO A 424 -1.20 -35.95 1.27
CA PRO A 424 -2.16 -36.89 0.71
C PRO A 424 -2.92 -37.58 1.86
N LEU A 425 -4.15 -37.13 2.09
CA LEU A 425 -5.13 -37.88 2.88
C LEU A 425 -5.39 -39.17 2.09
N ASN A 426 -4.71 -40.24 2.51
CA ASN A 426 -4.73 -41.62 1.99
C ASN A 426 -3.55 -42.00 1.09
N GLY A 427 -2.65 -42.79 1.67
CA GLY A 427 -1.66 -43.58 0.94
C GLY A 427 -0.80 -44.38 1.91
N ARG A 428 -1.32 -45.51 2.39
CA ARG A 428 -0.48 -46.58 2.92
C ARG A 428 0.60 -46.91 1.88
N LEU A 429 1.86 -46.91 2.30
CA LEU A 429 2.87 -47.84 1.80
C LEU A 429 3.36 -48.65 2.99
#